data_AF-A0A1C6P6H1-F1
#
_entry.id   AF-A0A1C6P6H1-F1
#
_cell.length_a   1.000
_cell.length_b   1.000
_cell.length_c   1.000
_cell.angle_alpha   90.00
_cell.angle_beta   90.00
_cell.angle_gamma   90.00
#
_symmetry.space_group_name_H-M   'P 1'
#
loop_
_entity.id
_entity.type
_entity.pdbx_description
1 polymer ?
#
loop_
_entity_poly.entity_id
_entity_poly.type
_entity_poly.pdbx_seq_one_letter_code
_entity_poly.pdbx_strand_id
1 'polypeptide(L)'
;MGSDKGDPYNQTLICPKTPRDCARKMKKLLTTMFAFTVACVTVSAQAQKITGNAEAGAKKVAMCTGCHGIIGYQASFPEIHKVPMIAGQSATYIVSALTQYKGGERKHPTMHAIADTLSEQDIADLAAYYSQLGLKEGDAPPPATAAAPSPRVADLIARDKDNSCTKCHGANFNTPNDGSVPKLAGQHADYLYVALKSYKVQNRMQIGRAHPVMGSQAKKFTNAEIKELTSYISALPGDLKTVPESRFHEAK
;
A
#
# COMPACT_ATOMS: atom_id res chain seq x y z
N MET A 1 28.07 87.56 -43.28
CA MET A 1 27.06 88.10 -42.35
C MET A 1 27.05 87.18 -41.13
N GLY A 2 27.53 87.54 -39.93
CA GLY A 2 27.07 88.64 -39.08
C GLY A 2 25.67 88.30 -38.55
N SER A 3 25.35 88.21 -37.25
CA SER A 3 26.05 88.67 -36.05
C SER A 3 25.44 88.00 -34.80
N ASP A 4 26.28 88.00 -33.79
CA ASP A 4 26.12 87.84 -32.33
C ASP A 4 24.87 88.49 -31.68
N LYS A 5 24.62 88.05 -30.43
CA LYS A 5 23.82 88.56 -29.29
C LYS A 5 22.83 87.49 -28.80
N GLY A 6 22.83 87.05 -27.55
CA GLY A 6 23.53 87.46 -26.34
C GLY A 6 22.75 86.87 -25.16
N ASP A 7 23.45 86.31 -24.17
CA ASP A 7 22.87 85.77 -22.94
C ASP A 7 22.20 86.85 -22.09
N PRO A 8 21.11 86.49 -21.39
CA PRO A 8 20.81 87.13 -20.13
C PRO A 8 20.48 86.11 -19.01
N TYR A 9 21.31 86.16 -17.96
CA TYR A 9 20.96 85.99 -16.55
C TYR A 9 20.43 84.61 -16.08
N ASN A 10 21.28 83.82 -15.42
CA ASN A 10 21.54 83.89 -13.97
C ASN A 10 20.51 83.11 -13.13
N GLN A 11 20.86 81.88 -12.78
CA GLN A 11 20.48 81.29 -11.50
C GLN A 11 21.61 80.42 -10.97
N THR A 12 22.57 81.11 -10.35
CA THR A 12 23.16 80.76 -9.06
C THR A 12 23.26 79.26 -8.73
N LEU A 13 24.41 78.66 -9.05
CA LEU A 13 24.90 77.46 -8.40
C LEU A 13 25.21 77.78 -6.93
N ILE A 14 24.20 77.66 -6.08
CA ILE A 14 24.36 77.56 -4.64
C ILE A 14 24.59 76.08 -4.34
N CYS A 15 25.85 75.69 -4.17
CA CYS A 15 26.16 74.62 -3.23
C CYS A 15 26.07 75.28 -1.84
N PRO A 16 25.32 74.71 -0.87
CA PRO A 16 26.07 73.83 0.02
C PRO A 16 25.25 72.71 0.69
N LYS A 17 26.02 71.76 1.24
CA LYS A 17 25.79 71.11 2.55
C LYS A 17 24.61 70.13 2.63
N THR A 18 24.92 68.83 2.50
CA THR A 18 25.30 67.97 3.64
C THR A 18 25.17 66.48 3.27
N PRO A 19 25.99 65.60 3.87
CA PRO A 19 25.93 64.14 3.63
C PRO A 19 24.64 63.46 4.15
N ARG A 20 23.70 64.20 4.74
CA ARG A 20 22.48 63.63 5.34
C ARG A 20 21.38 63.33 4.32
N ASP A 21 21.33 64.07 3.20
CA ASP A 21 20.25 63.90 2.21
C ASP A 21 20.48 62.72 1.25
N CYS A 22 21.73 62.29 1.05
CA CYS A 22 22.02 61.04 0.31
C CYS A 22 21.59 59.78 1.08
N ALA A 23 21.73 59.77 2.40
CA ALA A 23 21.41 58.60 3.22
C ALA A 23 19.89 58.29 3.28
N ARG A 24 19.04 59.32 3.14
CA ARG A 24 17.58 59.17 3.20
C ARG A 24 16.98 58.56 1.93
N LYS A 25 17.58 58.84 0.75
CA LYS A 25 17.15 58.26 -0.53
C LYS A 25 17.54 56.79 -0.67
N MET A 26 18.71 56.39 -0.17
CA MET A 26 19.14 54.98 -0.18
C MET A 26 18.31 54.08 0.75
N LYS A 27 17.86 54.58 1.91
CA LYS A 27 16.98 53.79 2.80
C LYS A 27 15.60 53.47 2.21
N LYS A 28 15.04 54.35 1.36
CA LYS A 28 13.74 54.13 0.70
C LYS A 28 13.80 53.19 -0.52
N LEU A 29 14.95 53.07 -1.18
CA LEU A 29 15.15 52.13 -2.29
C LEU A 29 15.54 50.72 -1.81
N LEU A 30 16.18 50.60 -0.64
CA LEU A 30 16.49 49.31 -0.02
C LEU A 30 15.29 48.64 0.67
N THR A 31 14.27 49.42 1.07
CA THR A 31 13.04 48.84 1.66
C THR A 31 12.05 48.34 0.60
N THR A 32 12.11 48.82 -0.65
CA THR A 32 11.24 48.35 -1.73
C THR A 32 11.79 47.14 -2.48
N MET A 33 13.12 46.92 -2.48
CA MET A 33 13.70 45.67 -3.02
C MET A 33 13.59 44.45 -2.08
N PHE A 34 13.30 44.65 -0.79
CA PHE A 34 13.04 43.54 0.14
C PHE A 34 11.57 43.07 0.16
N ALA A 35 10.67 43.78 -0.52
CA ALA A 35 9.25 43.43 -0.57
C ALA A 35 8.87 42.57 -1.79
N PHE A 36 9.79 42.34 -2.75
CA PHE A 36 9.50 41.58 -3.97
C PHE A 36 10.23 40.24 -4.10
N THR A 37 11.15 39.91 -3.19
CA THR A 37 11.78 38.57 -3.11
C THR A 37 11.07 37.61 -2.17
N VAL A 38 10.00 38.05 -1.50
CA VAL A 38 9.13 37.19 -0.65
C VAL A 38 7.90 36.68 -1.44
N ALA A 39 8.00 36.58 -2.78
CA ALA A 39 6.83 36.30 -3.62
C ALA A 39 6.83 34.93 -4.34
N CYS A 40 7.92 34.15 -4.38
CA CYS A 40 7.97 32.96 -5.24
C CYS A 40 8.69 31.73 -4.65
N VAL A 41 8.42 31.38 -3.39
CA VAL A 41 8.72 30.02 -2.89
C VAL A 41 7.47 29.42 -2.25
N THR A 42 6.33 29.54 -2.90
CA THR A 42 5.30 28.50 -2.78
C THR A 42 5.81 27.32 -3.58
N VAL A 43 6.64 26.49 -2.97
CA VAL A 43 6.82 25.11 -3.46
C VAL A 43 5.42 24.51 -3.40
N SER A 44 4.78 24.43 -4.56
CA SER A 44 3.67 23.52 -4.77
C SER A 44 4.19 22.15 -4.35
N ALA A 45 3.81 21.70 -3.15
CA ALA A 45 3.88 20.31 -2.80
C ALA A 45 2.95 19.58 -3.77
N GLN A 46 3.48 19.24 -4.95
CA GLN A 46 2.83 18.25 -5.78
C GLN A 46 2.82 16.99 -4.92
N ALA A 47 1.64 16.62 -4.43
CA ALA A 47 1.43 15.32 -3.80
C ALA A 47 1.90 14.29 -4.83
N GLN A 48 3.11 13.78 -4.62
CA GLN A 48 3.74 12.87 -5.55
C GLN A 48 2.88 11.60 -5.52
N LYS A 49 2.23 11.31 -6.66
CA LYS A 49 1.31 10.18 -6.77
C LYS A 49 2.06 8.91 -6.38
N ILE A 50 1.70 8.32 -5.24
CA ILE A 50 2.31 7.08 -4.76
C ILE A 50 2.09 6.00 -5.81
N THR A 51 3.18 5.53 -6.40
CA THR A 51 3.20 4.49 -7.42
C THR A 51 4.26 3.48 -7.01
N GLY A 52 3.88 2.21 -6.88
CA GLY A 52 4.79 1.17 -6.43
C GLY A 52 5.87 0.85 -7.47
N ASN A 53 7.10 0.67 -7.01
CA ASN A 53 8.24 0.23 -7.80
C ASN A 53 8.75 -1.14 -7.30
N ALA A 54 8.70 -2.16 -8.16
CA ALA A 54 9.06 -3.53 -7.77
C ALA A 54 10.56 -3.69 -7.45
N GLU A 55 11.44 -2.97 -8.15
CA GLU A 55 12.89 -3.00 -7.93
C GLU A 55 13.29 -2.37 -6.58
N ALA A 56 12.59 -1.30 -6.18
CA ALA A 56 12.72 -0.69 -4.87
C ALA A 56 12.13 -1.60 -3.79
N GLY A 57 10.99 -2.24 -4.07
CA GLY A 57 10.36 -3.22 -3.19
C GLY A 57 11.27 -4.39 -2.88
N ALA A 58 11.95 -4.94 -3.90
CA ALA A 58 12.91 -6.03 -3.77
C ALA A 58 14.03 -5.74 -2.75
N LYS A 59 14.40 -4.46 -2.56
CA LYS A 59 15.44 -4.04 -1.60
C LYS A 59 14.92 -3.91 -0.16
N LYS A 60 13.61 -4.02 0.05
CA LYS A 60 12.92 -3.78 1.33
C LYS A 60 12.29 -5.05 1.94
N VAL A 61 12.54 -6.22 1.35
CA VAL A 61 11.86 -7.48 1.73
C VAL A 61 12.49 -8.23 2.92
N ALA A 62 13.59 -7.71 3.48
CA ALA A 62 14.36 -8.42 4.51
C ALA A 62 13.49 -8.89 5.69
N MET A 63 12.59 -8.03 6.19
CA MET A 63 11.69 -8.36 7.31
C MET A 63 10.54 -9.30 6.90
N CYS A 64 10.16 -9.30 5.62
CA CYS A 64 9.05 -10.11 5.12
C CYS A 64 9.48 -11.57 4.89
N THR A 65 10.67 -11.76 4.32
CA THR A 65 11.17 -13.07 3.85
C THR A 65 11.46 -14.04 4.99
N GLY A 66 11.81 -13.53 6.17
CA GLY A 66 12.00 -14.33 7.38
C GLY A 66 10.75 -15.04 7.90
N CYS A 67 9.56 -14.74 7.36
CA CYS A 67 8.32 -15.44 7.70
C CYS A 67 7.56 -15.90 6.46
N HIS A 68 7.40 -15.03 5.46
CA HIS A 68 6.60 -15.32 4.27
C HIS A 68 7.37 -16.06 3.16
N GLY A 69 8.71 -16.08 3.23
CA GLY A 69 9.57 -16.76 2.27
C GLY A 69 10.01 -18.17 2.69
N ILE A 70 9.72 -18.59 3.93
CA ILE A 70 10.16 -19.89 4.45
C ILE A 70 9.06 -20.93 4.23
N ILE A 71 9.37 -21.99 3.50
CA ILE A 71 8.40 -23.05 3.16
C ILE A 71 7.89 -23.71 4.44
N GLY A 72 6.56 -23.68 4.63
CA GLY A 72 5.89 -24.32 5.75
C GLY A 72 6.07 -23.61 7.10
N TYR A 73 6.65 -22.41 7.15
CA TYR A 73 6.83 -21.66 8.39
C TYR A 73 5.49 -21.38 9.07
N GLN A 74 5.46 -21.53 10.40
CA GLN A 74 4.26 -21.37 11.21
C GLN A 74 4.46 -20.29 12.26
N ALA A 75 3.44 -19.45 12.42
CA ALA A 75 3.33 -18.56 13.57
C ALA A 75 2.68 -19.35 14.72
N SER A 76 3.16 -19.16 15.95
CA SER A 76 2.59 -19.80 17.14
C SER A 76 1.59 -18.92 17.90
N PHE A 77 1.61 -17.61 17.64
CA PHE A 77 0.70 -16.63 18.23
C PHE A 77 0.03 -15.83 17.10
N PRO A 78 -1.28 -15.54 17.18
CA PRO A 78 -2.21 -15.82 18.30
C PRO A 78 -2.78 -17.25 18.33
N GLU A 79 -2.62 -18.01 17.24
CA GLU A 79 -3.00 -19.41 17.09
C GLU A 79 -1.97 -20.05 16.15
N ILE A 80 -1.72 -21.36 16.28
CA ILE A 80 -0.76 -22.06 15.42
C ILE A 80 -1.34 -22.21 14.01
N HIS A 81 -0.73 -21.54 13.03
CA HIS A 81 -1.05 -21.70 11.60
C HIS A 81 0.16 -21.33 10.73
N LYS A 82 0.17 -21.80 9.48
CA LYS A 82 1.18 -21.37 8.51
C LYS A 82 1.09 -19.87 8.24
N VAL A 83 2.24 -19.22 8.11
CA VAL A 83 2.31 -17.82 7.65
C VAL A 83 1.83 -17.78 6.19
N PRO A 84 0.97 -16.82 5.80
CA PRO A 84 0.35 -16.85 4.48
C PRO A 84 1.34 -16.61 3.35
N MET A 85 1.09 -17.25 2.22
CA MET A 85 1.73 -16.94 0.95
C MET A 85 1.27 -15.56 0.47
N ILE A 86 2.22 -14.68 0.15
CA ILE A 86 1.96 -13.32 -0.34
C ILE A 86 2.49 -13.08 -1.76
N ALA A 87 3.39 -13.93 -2.25
CA ALA A 87 3.85 -13.88 -3.63
C ALA A 87 2.71 -14.25 -4.58
N GLY A 88 2.54 -13.50 -5.68
CA GLY A 88 1.44 -13.67 -6.65
C GLY A 88 0.09 -13.08 -6.22
N GLN A 89 0.01 -12.44 -5.05
CA GLN A 89 -1.19 -11.75 -4.58
C GLN A 89 -1.35 -10.38 -5.24
N SER A 90 -2.58 -9.88 -5.36
CA SER A 90 -2.83 -8.53 -5.90
C SER A 90 -2.06 -7.44 -5.14
N ALA A 91 -1.38 -6.54 -5.88
CA ALA A 91 -0.72 -5.38 -5.29
C ALA A 91 -1.72 -4.52 -4.50
N THR A 92 -2.90 -4.25 -5.05
CA THR A 92 -3.95 -3.48 -4.38
C THR A 92 -4.41 -4.13 -3.08
N TYR A 93 -4.48 -5.47 -3.03
CA TYR A 93 -4.80 -6.19 -1.80
C TYR A 93 -3.67 -6.08 -0.77
N ILE A 94 -2.40 -6.21 -1.21
CA ILE A 94 -1.25 -6.10 -0.30
C ILE A 94 -1.19 -4.69 0.31
N VAL A 95 -1.37 -3.64 -0.49
CA VAL A 95 -1.50 -2.25 0.00
C VAL A 95 -2.61 -2.17 1.05
N SER A 96 -3.81 -2.62 0.70
CA SER A 96 -4.96 -2.60 1.61
C SER A 96 -4.70 -3.37 2.91
N ALA A 97 -4.06 -4.54 2.83
CA ALA A 97 -3.76 -5.37 4.00
C ALA A 97 -2.72 -4.72 4.92
N LEU A 98 -1.62 -4.19 4.36
CA LEU A 98 -0.58 -3.51 5.15
C LEU A 98 -1.11 -2.23 5.78
N THR A 99 -1.92 -1.45 5.06
CA THR A 99 -2.59 -0.28 5.62
C THR A 99 -3.55 -0.66 6.75
N GLN A 100 -4.33 -1.75 6.62
CA GLN A 100 -5.21 -2.25 7.69
C GLN A 100 -4.42 -2.76 8.90
N TYR A 101 -3.23 -3.35 8.71
CA TYR A 101 -2.36 -3.74 9.81
C TYR A 101 -1.80 -2.52 10.54
N LYS A 102 -1.40 -1.48 9.79
CA LYS A 102 -0.91 -0.21 10.33
C LYS A 102 -2.01 0.54 11.09
N GLY A 103 -3.20 0.66 10.51
CA GLY A 103 -4.37 1.35 11.08
C GLY A 103 -5.10 0.58 12.19
N GLY A 104 -4.85 -0.73 12.33
CA GLY A 104 -5.42 -1.55 13.39
C GLY A 104 -6.79 -2.15 13.07
N GLU A 105 -7.31 -1.97 11.86
CA GLU A 105 -8.49 -2.69 11.35
C GLU A 105 -8.21 -4.19 11.22
N ARG A 106 -6.97 -4.56 10.90
CA ARG A 106 -6.50 -5.94 10.87
C ARG A 106 -5.47 -6.15 11.98
N LYS A 107 -5.84 -6.84 13.04
CA LYS A 107 -5.03 -6.96 14.25
C LYS A 107 -4.20 -8.24 14.25
N HIS A 108 -2.89 -8.06 14.37
CA HIS A 108 -1.91 -9.11 14.63
C HIS A 108 -0.61 -8.45 15.10
N PRO A 109 -0.06 -8.75 16.30
CA PRO A 109 1.05 -7.96 16.86
C PRO A 109 2.27 -7.87 15.94
N THR A 110 2.71 -9.01 15.40
CA THR A 110 3.88 -9.07 14.50
C THR A 110 3.68 -8.23 13.24
N MET A 111 2.55 -8.37 12.55
CA MET A 111 2.30 -7.63 11.32
C MET A 111 2.01 -6.16 11.57
N HIS A 112 1.43 -5.80 12.72
CA HIS A 112 1.28 -4.40 13.13
C HIS A 112 2.65 -3.76 13.33
N ALA A 113 3.56 -4.39 14.10
CA ALA A 113 4.91 -3.88 14.32
C ALA A 113 5.71 -3.72 13.01
N ILE A 114 5.54 -4.64 12.05
CA ILE A 114 6.14 -4.53 10.71
C ILE A 114 5.53 -3.33 9.97
N ALA A 115 4.19 -3.29 9.85
CA ALA A 115 3.50 -2.27 9.04
C ALA A 115 3.65 -0.85 9.60
N ASP A 116 3.83 -0.70 10.92
CA ASP A 116 4.03 0.59 11.56
C ASP A 116 5.33 1.28 11.10
N THR A 117 6.37 0.50 10.80
CA THR A 117 7.65 1.03 10.29
C THR A 117 7.66 1.41 8.81
N LEU A 118 6.61 1.05 8.05
CA LEU A 118 6.56 1.27 6.60
C LEU A 118 5.94 2.63 6.27
N SER A 119 6.55 3.36 5.34
CA SER A 119 5.90 4.50 4.68
C SER A 119 4.87 4.04 3.65
N GLU A 120 4.01 4.94 3.17
CA GLU A 120 3.06 4.64 2.08
C GLU A 120 3.78 4.19 0.80
N GLN A 121 4.94 4.79 0.50
CA GLN A 121 5.75 4.39 -0.65
C GLN A 121 6.38 3.00 -0.45
N ASP A 122 6.83 2.66 0.76
CA ASP A 122 7.33 1.30 1.04
C ASP A 122 6.23 0.25 0.86
N ILE A 123 5.02 0.54 1.34
CA ILE A 123 3.85 -0.33 1.14
C ILE A 123 3.57 -0.53 -0.35
N ALA A 124 3.58 0.54 -1.14
CA ALA A 124 3.35 0.48 -2.59
C ALA A 124 4.45 -0.32 -3.32
N ASP A 125 5.71 -0.10 -2.96
CA ASP A 125 6.86 -0.81 -3.54
C ASP A 125 6.83 -2.31 -3.22
N LEU A 126 6.61 -2.67 -1.96
CA LEU A 126 6.49 -4.06 -1.52
C LEU A 126 5.30 -4.77 -2.20
N ALA A 127 4.16 -4.09 -2.34
CA ALA A 127 3.00 -4.61 -3.04
C ALA A 127 3.28 -4.86 -4.52
N ALA A 128 3.95 -3.93 -5.20
CA ALA A 128 4.37 -4.11 -6.59
C ALA A 128 5.27 -5.34 -6.74
N TYR A 129 6.29 -5.45 -5.88
CA TYR A 129 7.22 -6.58 -5.87
C TYR A 129 6.53 -7.94 -5.65
N TYR A 130 5.77 -8.09 -4.56
CA TYR A 130 5.14 -9.37 -4.23
C TYR A 130 4.04 -9.77 -5.20
N SER A 131 3.41 -8.81 -5.88
CA SER A 131 2.40 -9.14 -6.90
C SER A 131 2.96 -9.86 -8.12
N GLN A 132 4.25 -9.67 -8.41
CA GLN A 132 4.94 -10.27 -9.54
C GLN A 132 5.83 -11.45 -9.12
N LEU A 133 6.25 -11.47 -7.85
CA LEU A 133 7.14 -12.51 -7.32
C LEU A 133 6.56 -13.92 -7.54
N GLY A 134 7.37 -14.80 -8.13
CA GLY A 134 7.01 -16.21 -8.34
C GLY A 134 6.07 -16.46 -9.52
N LEU A 135 5.65 -15.41 -10.24
CA LEU A 135 4.95 -15.53 -11.53
C LEU A 135 5.97 -15.39 -12.65
N LYS A 136 6.01 -16.35 -13.58
CA LYS A 136 6.85 -16.27 -14.77
C LYS A 136 5.99 -15.97 -15.98
N GLU A 137 6.54 -15.18 -16.90
CA GLU A 137 5.91 -14.99 -18.20
C GLU A 137 5.73 -16.35 -18.89
N GLY A 138 4.53 -16.62 -19.37
CA GLY A 138 4.18 -17.91 -19.99
C GLY A 138 3.75 -19.01 -19.02
N ASP A 139 3.74 -18.79 -17.69
CA ASP A 139 3.09 -19.71 -16.76
C ASP A 139 1.61 -19.87 -17.17
N ALA A 140 1.14 -21.13 -17.27
CA ALA A 140 -0.26 -21.39 -17.54
C ALA A 140 -1.11 -20.83 -16.38
N PRO A 141 -2.12 -19.99 -16.65
CA PRO A 141 -2.97 -19.45 -15.59
C PRO A 141 -3.75 -20.58 -14.92
N PRO A 142 -4.11 -20.44 -13.62
CA PRO A 142 -5.01 -21.37 -12.98
C PRO A 142 -6.33 -21.49 -13.75
N PRO A 143 -6.95 -22.68 -13.78
CA PRO A 143 -8.24 -22.90 -14.44
C PRO A 143 -9.25 -21.81 -14.12
N ALA A 144 -10.01 -21.37 -15.13
CA ALA A 144 -11.00 -20.29 -14.96
C ALA A 144 -12.16 -20.67 -14.02
N THR A 145 -12.40 -21.97 -13.84
CA THR A 145 -13.40 -22.53 -12.92
C THR A 145 -12.73 -23.46 -11.93
N ALA A 146 -13.18 -23.42 -10.67
CA ALA A 146 -12.74 -24.35 -9.65
C ALA A 146 -13.20 -25.78 -9.96
N ALA A 147 -12.43 -26.78 -9.52
CA ALA A 147 -12.89 -28.16 -9.48
C ALA A 147 -14.18 -28.27 -8.65
N ALA A 148 -15.09 -29.18 -8.99
CA ALA A 148 -16.39 -29.25 -8.32
C ALA A 148 -16.22 -29.52 -6.80
N PRO A 149 -16.83 -28.70 -5.92
CA PRO A 149 -16.87 -28.98 -4.49
C PRO A 149 -17.83 -30.15 -4.18
N SER A 150 -17.77 -30.67 -2.96
CA SER A 150 -18.86 -31.53 -2.46
C SER A 150 -20.18 -30.74 -2.41
N PRO A 151 -21.35 -31.41 -2.48
CA PRO A 151 -22.65 -30.72 -2.41
C PRO A 151 -22.76 -29.81 -1.18
N ARG A 152 -22.27 -30.29 -0.03
CA ARG A 152 -22.26 -29.51 1.21
C ARG A 152 -21.41 -28.23 1.08
N VAL A 153 -20.20 -28.32 0.52
CA VAL A 153 -19.35 -27.14 0.33
C VAL A 153 -19.95 -26.20 -0.73
N ALA A 154 -20.61 -26.71 -1.76
CA ALA A 154 -21.35 -25.92 -2.73
C ALA A 154 -22.45 -25.08 -2.04
N ASP A 155 -23.23 -25.70 -1.16
CA ASP A 155 -24.27 -25.03 -0.38
C ASP A 155 -23.69 -23.96 0.56
N LEU A 156 -22.52 -24.20 1.16
CA LEU A 156 -21.82 -23.21 1.98
C LEU A 156 -21.39 -22.00 1.14
N ILE A 157 -20.80 -22.22 -0.04
CA ILE A 157 -20.36 -21.16 -0.96
C ILE A 157 -21.54 -20.30 -1.43
N ALA A 158 -22.70 -20.92 -1.66
CA ALA A 158 -23.92 -20.28 -2.17
C ALA A 158 -24.90 -19.83 -1.08
N ARG A 159 -24.56 -20.00 0.20
CA ARG A 159 -25.46 -19.75 1.35
C ARG A 159 -26.06 -18.34 1.34
N ASP A 160 -25.23 -17.34 1.05
CA ASP A 160 -25.71 -15.99 0.76
C ASP A 160 -25.93 -15.86 -0.75
N LYS A 161 -27.18 -16.02 -1.19
CA LYS A 161 -27.54 -16.00 -2.62
C LYS A 161 -27.21 -14.65 -3.28
N ASP A 162 -27.30 -13.57 -2.51
CA ASP A 162 -27.03 -12.22 -3.01
C ASP A 162 -25.54 -11.92 -3.02
N ASN A 163 -24.77 -12.53 -2.13
CA ASN A 163 -23.32 -12.30 -1.99
C ASN A 163 -22.53 -13.60 -1.86
N SER A 164 -22.73 -14.55 -2.79
CA SER A 164 -22.00 -15.81 -2.78
C SER A 164 -20.49 -15.56 -2.89
N CYS A 165 -19.68 -16.45 -2.30
CA CYS A 165 -18.24 -16.21 -2.19
C CYS A 165 -17.57 -15.94 -3.55
N THR A 166 -18.04 -16.63 -4.59
CA THR A 166 -17.53 -16.53 -5.97
C THR A 166 -17.85 -15.21 -6.67
N LYS A 167 -18.85 -14.43 -6.22
CA LYS A 167 -19.14 -13.10 -6.81
C LYS A 167 -18.00 -12.12 -6.62
N CYS A 168 -17.28 -12.21 -5.50
CA CYS A 168 -16.16 -11.33 -5.21
C CYS A 168 -14.81 -12.04 -5.40
N HIS A 169 -14.67 -13.28 -4.93
CA HIS A 169 -13.39 -14.00 -5.01
C HIS A 169 -13.13 -14.69 -6.36
N GLY A 170 -14.10 -14.67 -7.27
CA GLY A 170 -14.03 -15.32 -8.58
C GLY A 170 -14.51 -16.76 -8.57
N ALA A 171 -14.89 -17.27 -9.75
CA ALA A 171 -15.38 -18.65 -9.91
C ALA A 171 -14.33 -19.72 -9.59
N ASN A 172 -13.04 -19.38 -9.68
CA ASN A 172 -11.91 -20.23 -9.31
C ASN A 172 -11.25 -19.83 -7.97
N PHE A 173 -11.78 -18.84 -7.26
CA PHE A 173 -11.16 -18.25 -6.06
C PHE A 173 -9.76 -17.64 -6.28
N ASN A 174 -9.34 -17.44 -7.54
CA ASN A 174 -8.03 -16.89 -7.94
C ASN A 174 -8.14 -15.66 -8.84
N THR A 175 -9.33 -15.37 -9.40
CA THR A 175 -9.62 -14.17 -10.21
C THR A 175 -10.71 -13.32 -9.55
N PRO A 176 -10.37 -12.53 -8.53
CA PRO A 176 -11.33 -11.67 -7.85
C PRO A 176 -11.92 -10.60 -8.77
N ASN A 177 -13.08 -10.06 -8.40
CA ASN A 177 -13.79 -9.04 -9.16
C ASN A 177 -13.07 -7.68 -9.19
N ASP A 178 -12.26 -7.38 -8.18
CA ASP A 178 -11.39 -6.21 -8.13
C ASP A 178 -10.08 -6.53 -7.39
N GLY A 179 -9.08 -5.63 -7.50
CA GLY A 179 -7.77 -5.84 -6.91
C GLY A 179 -7.72 -5.78 -5.38
N SER A 180 -8.73 -5.23 -4.70
CA SER A 180 -8.81 -5.15 -3.24
C SER A 180 -9.35 -6.44 -2.61
N VAL A 181 -9.97 -7.31 -3.40
CA VAL A 181 -10.39 -8.65 -2.97
C VAL A 181 -9.23 -9.63 -3.15
N PRO A 182 -8.89 -10.44 -2.13
CA PRO A 182 -7.75 -11.35 -2.25
C PRO A 182 -8.04 -12.55 -3.13
N LYS A 183 -7.00 -13.02 -3.83
CA LYS A 183 -6.89 -14.40 -4.29
C LYS A 183 -6.84 -15.34 -3.08
N LEU A 184 -7.57 -16.45 -3.12
CA LEU A 184 -7.68 -17.43 -2.03
C LEU A 184 -7.24 -18.83 -2.43
N ALA A 185 -7.42 -19.22 -3.70
CA ALA A 185 -7.06 -20.55 -4.17
C ALA A 185 -5.58 -20.87 -3.90
N GLY A 186 -5.31 -22.09 -3.46
CA GLY A 186 -3.96 -22.55 -3.15
C GLY A 186 -3.38 -22.02 -1.84
N GLN A 187 -4.01 -21.05 -1.17
CA GLN A 187 -3.54 -20.54 0.12
C GLN A 187 -3.62 -21.61 1.21
N HIS A 188 -2.78 -21.53 2.24
CA HIS A 188 -2.81 -22.47 3.36
C HIS A 188 -4.17 -22.52 4.07
N ALA A 189 -4.74 -23.73 4.20
CA ALA A 189 -6.06 -23.97 4.79
C ALA A 189 -6.19 -23.43 6.22
N ASP A 190 -5.17 -23.65 7.05
CA ASP A 190 -5.10 -23.20 8.43
C ASP A 190 -5.04 -21.67 8.54
N TYR A 191 -4.27 -21.00 7.68
CA TYR A 191 -4.30 -19.54 7.59
C TYR A 191 -5.68 -19.03 7.15
N LEU A 192 -6.29 -19.61 6.10
CA LEU A 192 -7.61 -19.18 5.64
C LEU A 192 -8.65 -19.36 6.75
N TYR A 193 -8.57 -20.45 7.51
CA TYR A 193 -9.42 -20.72 8.67
C TYR A 193 -9.27 -19.63 9.74
N VAL A 194 -8.04 -19.31 10.15
CA VAL A 194 -7.76 -18.26 11.14
C VAL A 194 -8.17 -16.88 10.62
N ALA A 195 -7.91 -16.58 9.35
CA ALA A 195 -8.30 -15.33 8.72
C ALA A 195 -9.83 -15.16 8.70
N LEU A 196 -10.59 -16.19 8.32
CA LEU A 196 -12.05 -16.10 8.29
C LEU A 196 -12.66 -16.02 9.70
N LYS A 197 -12.09 -16.75 10.67
CA LYS A 197 -12.43 -16.61 12.10
C LYS A 197 -12.17 -15.20 12.62
N SER A 198 -11.08 -14.56 12.20
CA SER A 198 -10.69 -13.24 12.72
C SER A 198 -11.75 -12.15 12.48
N TYR A 199 -12.54 -12.26 11.41
CA TYR A 199 -13.66 -11.36 11.14
C TYR A 199 -14.81 -11.46 12.15
N LYS A 200 -14.91 -12.60 12.85
CA LYS A 200 -15.91 -12.83 13.90
C LYS A 200 -15.46 -12.26 15.26
N VAL A 201 -14.19 -11.91 15.39
CA VAL A 201 -13.60 -11.44 16.65
C VAL A 201 -13.76 -9.92 16.73
N GLN A 202 -14.49 -9.47 17.75
CA GLN A 202 -14.73 -8.05 18.04
C GLN A 202 -14.16 -7.71 19.42
N ASN A 203 -13.81 -6.44 19.65
CA ASN A 203 -13.39 -5.91 20.96
C ASN A 203 -12.19 -6.64 21.60
N ARG A 204 -11.24 -7.12 20.79
CA ARG A 204 -9.96 -7.64 21.26
C ARG A 204 -8.83 -6.73 20.77
N MET A 205 -7.84 -6.47 21.62
CA MET A 205 -6.76 -5.53 21.29
C MET A 205 -5.78 -6.11 20.26
N GLN A 206 -5.43 -7.39 20.40
CA GLN A 206 -4.33 -8.00 19.63
C GLN A 206 -4.79 -8.88 18.45
N ILE A 207 -6.08 -9.20 18.38
CA ILE A 207 -6.62 -10.13 17.38
C ILE A 207 -7.95 -9.62 16.84
N GLY A 208 -8.23 -9.96 15.58
CA GLY A 208 -9.49 -9.65 14.93
C GLY A 208 -9.31 -8.84 13.65
N ARG A 209 -10.38 -8.78 12.86
CA ARG A 209 -10.37 -8.08 11.59
C ARG A 209 -11.70 -7.37 11.34
N ALA A 210 -11.66 -6.05 11.28
CA ALA A 210 -12.79 -5.21 10.95
C ALA A 210 -12.90 -5.07 9.42
N HIS A 211 -14.00 -5.51 8.85
CA HIS A 211 -14.36 -5.26 7.45
C HIS A 211 -15.87 -5.42 7.29
N PRO A 212 -16.58 -4.46 6.69
CA PRO A 212 -18.05 -4.48 6.65
C PRO A 212 -18.60 -5.71 5.91
N VAL A 213 -18.08 -5.99 4.70
CA VAL A 213 -18.55 -7.12 3.88
C VAL A 213 -18.18 -8.47 4.51
N MET A 214 -16.88 -8.75 4.65
CA MET A 214 -16.41 -10.03 5.19
C MET A 214 -16.79 -10.27 6.65
N GLY A 215 -16.94 -9.21 7.47
CA GLY A 215 -17.48 -9.31 8.82
C GLY A 215 -18.93 -9.82 8.84
N SER A 216 -19.77 -9.36 7.91
CA SER A 216 -21.13 -9.87 7.74
C SER A 216 -21.12 -11.32 7.22
N GLN A 217 -20.30 -11.62 6.22
CA GLN A 217 -20.20 -12.98 5.65
C GLN A 217 -19.73 -14.01 6.67
N ALA A 218 -18.61 -13.77 7.36
CA ALA A 218 -18.00 -14.72 8.29
C ALA A 218 -18.91 -15.07 9.49
N LYS A 219 -19.83 -14.18 9.87
CA LYS A 219 -20.79 -14.44 10.96
C LYS A 219 -21.82 -15.52 10.61
N LYS A 220 -22.09 -15.75 9.32
CA LYS A 220 -23.07 -16.75 8.82
C LYS A 220 -22.58 -18.20 8.86
N PHE A 221 -21.32 -18.42 9.22
CA PHE A 221 -20.69 -19.75 9.22
C PHE A 221 -20.21 -20.13 10.60
N THR A 222 -20.40 -21.39 10.97
CA THR A 222 -19.77 -21.98 12.15
C THR A 222 -18.28 -22.21 11.89
N ASN A 223 -17.49 -22.42 12.95
CA ASN A 223 -16.07 -22.73 12.78
C ASN A 223 -15.86 -24.06 12.02
N ALA A 224 -16.73 -25.06 12.21
CA ALA A 224 -16.65 -26.31 11.47
C ALA A 224 -16.86 -26.09 9.96
N GLU A 225 -17.85 -25.28 9.59
CA GLU A 225 -18.13 -24.93 8.19
C GLU A 225 -17.00 -24.09 7.57
N ILE A 226 -16.42 -23.16 8.33
CA ILE A 226 -15.24 -22.41 7.90
C ILE A 226 -14.08 -23.38 7.60
N LYS A 227 -13.88 -24.41 8.43
CA LYS A 227 -12.84 -25.42 8.19
C LYS A 227 -13.10 -26.20 6.91
N GLU A 228 -14.34 -26.58 6.63
CA GLU A 228 -14.72 -27.28 5.39
C GLU A 228 -14.49 -26.41 4.14
N LEU A 229 -14.96 -25.15 4.17
CA LEU A 229 -14.75 -24.18 3.09
C LEU A 229 -13.27 -23.97 2.79
N THR A 230 -12.47 -23.73 3.83
CA THR A 230 -11.05 -23.40 3.68
C THR A 230 -10.22 -24.60 3.26
N SER A 231 -10.59 -25.82 3.68
CA SER A 231 -9.98 -27.05 3.17
C SER A 231 -10.17 -27.19 1.67
N TYR A 232 -11.40 -26.98 1.17
CA TYR A 232 -11.67 -27.03 -0.27
C TYR A 232 -10.92 -25.93 -1.04
N ILE A 233 -11.03 -24.65 -0.61
CA ILE A 233 -10.41 -23.51 -1.32
C ILE A 233 -8.89 -23.66 -1.38
N SER A 234 -8.27 -24.15 -0.29
CA SER A 234 -6.81 -24.38 -0.25
C SER A 234 -6.30 -25.43 -1.23
N ALA A 235 -7.16 -26.40 -1.60
CA ALA A 235 -6.81 -27.48 -2.52
C ALA A 235 -6.94 -27.05 -3.99
N LEU A 236 -7.55 -25.89 -4.26
CA LEU A 236 -7.68 -25.37 -5.61
C LEU A 236 -6.34 -24.86 -6.15
N PRO A 237 -6.09 -24.98 -7.46
CA PRO A 237 -4.93 -24.35 -8.09
C PRO A 237 -5.03 -22.82 -8.01
N GLY A 238 -3.92 -22.15 -7.67
CA GLY A 238 -3.84 -20.70 -7.56
C GLY A 238 -2.44 -20.16 -7.77
N ASP A 239 -2.33 -18.84 -7.83
CA ASP A 239 -1.06 -18.14 -8.11
C ASP A 239 -0.17 -17.97 -6.88
N LEU A 240 -0.73 -18.22 -5.69
CA LEU A 240 -0.07 -17.91 -4.42
C LEU A 240 1.03 -18.92 -4.12
N LYS A 241 2.23 -18.41 -3.80
CA LYS A 241 3.41 -19.24 -3.55
C LYS A 241 4.19 -18.74 -2.33
N THR A 242 4.88 -19.66 -1.66
CA THR A 242 6.01 -19.31 -0.80
C THR A 242 7.25 -19.30 -1.68
N VAL A 243 7.91 -18.15 -1.80
CA VAL A 243 9.13 -18.02 -2.61
C VAL A 243 10.31 -17.79 -1.67
N PRO A 244 11.20 -18.78 -1.50
CA PRO A 244 12.39 -18.63 -0.70
C PRO A 244 13.37 -17.63 -1.29
N GLU A 245 14.06 -16.89 -0.43
CA GLU A 245 15.11 -16.01 -0.88
C GLU A 245 16.31 -16.81 -1.38
N SER A 246 16.73 -16.52 -2.62
CA SER A 246 17.79 -17.25 -3.32
C SER A 246 19.12 -17.22 -2.55
N ARG A 247 19.45 -16.08 -1.92
CA ARG A 247 20.66 -15.91 -1.11
C ARG A 247 20.83 -16.89 0.05
N PHE A 248 19.75 -17.57 0.47
CA PHE A 248 19.79 -18.57 1.55
C PHE A 248 19.56 -20.00 1.06
N HIS A 249 19.13 -20.20 -0.19
CA HIS A 249 18.77 -21.51 -0.74
C HIS A 249 19.58 -21.92 -1.99
N GLU A 250 20.42 -21.03 -2.54
CA GLU A 250 21.49 -21.38 -3.47
C GLU A 250 22.71 -21.93 -2.70
N ALA A 251 22.50 -22.99 -1.93
CA ALA A 251 23.59 -23.82 -1.42
C ALA A 251 23.58 -25.12 -2.20
N LYS A 252 24.50 -25.19 -3.18
CA LYS A 252 25.07 -26.35 -3.88
C LYS A 252 24.32 -27.68 -3.86
#